data_AF-A0A239LU91-F1
#
_entry.id   AF-A0A239LU91-F1
#
_cell.length_a   1.000
_cell.length_b   1.000
_cell.length_c   1.000
_cell.angle_alpha   90.00
_cell.angle_beta   90.00
_cell.angle_gamma   90.00
#
_symmetry.space_group_name_H-M   'P 1'
#
loop_
_entity.id
_entity.type
_entity.pdbx_description
1 polymer ?
#
loop_
_entity_poly.entity_id
_entity_poly.type
_entity_poly.pdbx_seq_one_letter_code
_entity_poly.pdbx_strand_id
1 'polypeptide(L)'
;MNSTAPDEFDALEARLRTLLPEVYRDRYEEVQPVSMGSAGLKFAPDGRVAWDEIWGSFCDLAMAGGPPHRGTLLTSGSPEEIAAQPERYNEVVAELCRGVALVTGLHAEPAAPGWVRMYCTSAGMAGWLARALVMENISARFKGLTLDLPAGPAYGLEKEIKNVVTATAKTTHYWLGHMSDEQHDAIASLFRVMERESPLIQPEPAAMDPELAKAIEDSTGLLATSHGAGWLSLECGDIRAAVWMMRMLVASNVLARREGTAVYAPISEGLARNVVRAHRLAVARGILPARVNAT
;
A
#
# COMPACT_ATOMS: atom_id res chain seq x y z
N MET A 1 28.40 -6.46 15.58
CA MET A 1 28.33 -5.11 16.17
C MET A 1 26.88 -4.84 16.51
N ASN A 2 26.54 -4.62 17.78
CA ASN A 2 25.17 -4.30 18.18
C ASN A 2 24.87 -2.85 17.77
N SER A 3 24.00 -2.65 16.77
CA SER A 3 23.49 -1.34 16.38
C SER A 3 22.75 -0.71 17.56
N THR A 4 22.96 0.57 17.84
CA THR A 4 22.18 1.27 18.88
C THR A 4 20.80 1.65 18.34
N ALA A 5 19.82 1.91 19.21
CA ALA A 5 18.48 2.32 18.79
C ALA A 5 18.46 3.63 17.96
N PRO A 6 19.30 4.65 18.25
CA PRO A 6 19.48 5.81 17.37
C PRO A 6 19.95 5.44 15.96
N ASP A 7 20.99 4.60 15.83
CA ASP A 7 21.52 4.17 14.52
C ASP A 7 20.45 3.43 13.69
N GLU A 8 19.63 2.62 14.36
CA GLU A 8 18.55 1.90 13.69
C GLU A 8 17.42 2.83 13.23
N PHE A 9 17.08 3.84 14.02
CA PHE A 9 16.07 4.83 13.65
C PHE A 9 16.56 5.63 12.44
N ASP A 10 17.78 6.15 12.49
CA ASP A 10 18.35 6.95 11.41
C ASP A 10 18.43 6.15 10.10
N ALA A 11 18.73 4.85 10.19
CA ALA A 11 18.70 3.95 9.03
C ALA A 11 17.29 3.82 8.44
N LEU A 12 16.25 3.58 9.25
CA LEU A 12 14.87 3.47 8.73
C LEU A 12 14.34 4.81 8.21
N GLU A 13 14.69 5.90 8.87
CA GLU A 13 14.36 7.26 8.45
C GLU A 13 14.98 7.59 7.09
N ALA A 14 16.25 7.25 6.87
CA ALA A 14 16.91 7.43 5.58
C ALA A 14 16.25 6.60 4.46
N ARG A 15 15.81 5.37 4.77
CA ARG A 15 15.03 4.54 3.83
C ARG A 15 13.70 5.20 3.50
N LEU A 16 12.96 5.67 4.52
CA LEU A 16 11.69 6.35 4.31
C LEU A 16 11.85 7.59 3.43
N ARG A 17 12.85 8.44 3.70
CA ARG A 17 13.13 9.63 2.88
C ARG A 17 13.47 9.29 1.44
N THR A 18 14.15 8.16 1.21
CA THR A 18 14.41 7.67 -0.15
C THR A 18 13.12 7.26 -0.87
N LEU A 19 12.19 6.62 -0.16
CA LEU A 19 10.91 6.15 -0.71
C LEU A 19 9.90 7.28 -0.95
N LEU A 20 9.96 8.36 -0.20
CA LEU A 20 9.01 9.46 -0.32
C LEU A 20 9.33 10.34 -1.55
N PRO A 21 8.31 10.74 -2.34
CA PRO A 21 8.49 11.77 -3.38
C PRO A 21 9.21 13.01 -2.84
N GLU A 22 10.00 13.68 -3.68
CA GLU A 22 10.86 14.82 -3.30
C GLU A 22 10.10 15.89 -2.52
N VAL A 23 8.89 16.19 -2.96
CA VAL A 23 7.99 17.18 -2.35
C VAL A 23 7.65 16.90 -0.88
N TYR A 24 7.87 15.68 -0.38
CA TYR A 24 7.55 15.27 0.99
C TYR A 24 8.76 15.01 1.88
N ARG A 25 9.98 14.84 1.35
CA ARG A 25 11.13 14.32 2.11
C ARG A 25 11.42 15.09 3.40
N ASP A 26 11.22 16.41 3.38
CA ASP A 26 11.53 17.30 4.50
C ASP A 26 10.29 17.79 5.27
N ARG A 27 9.08 17.33 4.90
CA ARG A 27 7.82 17.83 5.46
C ARG A 27 6.74 16.77 5.69
N TYR A 28 7.06 15.50 5.53
CA TYR A 28 6.07 14.41 5.64
C TYR A 28 5.45 14.31 7.05
N GLU A 29 6.09 14.89 8.08
CA GLU A 29 5.53 14.98 9.43
C GLU A 29 4.39 16.01 9.54
N GLU A 30 4.32 16.96 8.61
CA GLU A 30 3.30 18.02 8.58
C GLU A 30 2.03 17.60 7.84
N VAL A 31 2.12 16.57 6.99
CA VAL A 31 1.02 16.11 6.13
C VAL A 31 -0.12 15.59 6.99
N GLN A 32 -1.31 16.13 6.76
CA GLN A 32 -2.53 15.74 7.47
C GLN A 32 -3.40 14.84 6.59
N PRO A 33 -4.09 13.84 7.17
CA PRO A 33 -4.93 12.90 6.45
C PRO A 33 -6.32 13.51 6.11
N VAL A 34 -6.34 14.67 5.47
CA VAL A 34 -7.56 15.40 5.10
C VAL A 34 -8.01 15.00 3.70
N SER A 35 -9.19 14.38 3.61
CA SER A 35 -9.77 13.95 2.34
C SER A 35 -10.43 15.10 1.59
N MET A 36 -10.28 15.10 0.27
CA MET A 36 -11.07 15.92 -0.64
C MET A 36 -12.20 15.09 -1.26
N GLY A 37 -13.27 15.74 -1.72
CA GLY A 37 -14.36 15.07 -2.42
C GLY A 37 -13.89 14.36 -3.69
N SER A 38 -14.56 13.25 -4.03
CA SER A 38 -14.27 12.49 -5.26
C SER A 38 -14.91 13.16 -6.48
N ALA A 39 -14.15 13.37 -7.55
CA ALA A 39 -14.67 13.94 -8.81
C ALA A 39 -15.69 13.00 -9.48
N GLY A 40 -16.77 13.54 -10.06
CA GLY A 40 -17.72 12.74 -10.84
C GLY A 40 -17.09 12.12 -12.08
N LEU A 41 -17.68 11.04 -12.61
CA LEU A 41 -17.24 10.47 -13.88
C LEU A 41 -17.48 11.46 -15.02
N LYS A 42 -16.55 11.49 -15.98
CA LYS A 42 -16.72 12.15 -17.27
C LYS A 42 -16.78 11.10 -18.36
N PHE A 43 -17.59 11.35 -19.39
CA PHE A 43 -17.79 10.43 -20.50
C PHE A 43 -17.33 11.08 -21.81
N ALA A 44 -16.60 10.32 -22.61
CA ALA A 44 -16.19 10.68 -23.96
C ALA A 44 -17.38 10.58 -24.94
N PRO A 45 -17.25 11.10 -26.18
CA PRO A 45 -18.32 11.03 -27.18
C PRO A 45 -18.78 9.62 -27.55
N ASP A 46 -17.95 8.60 -27.32
CA ASP A 46 -18.29 7.19 -27.53
C ASP A 46 -19.12 6.58 -26.38
N GLY A 47 -19.47 7.38 -25.37
CA GLY A 47 -20.23 6.97 -24.19
C GLY A 47 -19.42 6.22 -23.14
N ARG A 48 -18.11 6.03 -23.33
CA ARG A 48 -17.22 5.41 -22.34
C ARG A 48 -16.64 6.45 -21.41
N VAL A 49 -16.18 6.02 -20.23
CA VAL A 49 -15.53 6.92 -19.27
C VAL A 49 -14.22 7.46 -19.86
N ALA A 50 -14.07 8.78 -19.84
CA ALA A 50 -12.83 9.47 -20.19
C ALA A 50 -11.88 9.48 -18.99
N TRP A 51 -11.28 8.32 -18.69
CA TRP A 51 -10.50 8.10 -17.47
C TRP A 51 -9.35 9.10 -17.28
N ASP A 52 -8.73 9.51 -18.37
CA ASP A 52 -7.66 10.49 -18.48
C ASP A 52 -8.09 11.95 -18.26
N GLU A 53 -9.40 12.22 -18.18
CA GLU A 53 -9.95 13.58 -18.02
C GLU A 53 -10.69 13.80 -16.69
N ILE A 54 -10.77 12.79 -15.80
CA ILE A 54 -11.63 12.86 -14.60
C ILE A 54 -11.13 13.87 -13.56
N TRP A 55 -9.83 13.94 -13.31
CA TRP A 55 -9.26 14.70 -12.19
C TRP A 55 -8.47 15.92 -12.64
N GLY A 56 -8.45 16.95 -11.79
CA GLY A 56 -7.53 18.09 -11.89
C GLY A 56 -6.37 18.04 -10.90
N SER A 57 -6.58 17.44 -9.72
CA SER A 57 -5.57 17.30 -8.67
C SER A 57 -5.84 16.04 -7.83
N PHE A 58 -4.84 15.64 -7.03
CA PHE A 58 -4.95 14.53 -6.08
C PHE A 58 -4.72 15.02 -4.64
N CYS A 59 -5.26 14.28 -3.66
CA CYS A 59 -4.81 14.41 -2.27
C CYS A 59 -3.33 14.08 -2.12
N ASP A 60 -2.78 14.44 -0.96
CA ASP A 60 -1.48 13.93 -0.55
C ASP A 60 -1.43 12.39 -0.55
N LEU A 61 -0.26 11.85 -0.88
CA LEU A 61 -0.03 10.40 -0.92
C LEU A 61 -0.19 9.81 0.48
N ALA A 62 -0.87 8.66 0.61
CA ALA A 62 -1.03 7.97 1.89
C ALA A 62 0.32 7.59 2.51
N MET A 63 1.32 7.26 1.66
CA MET A 63 2.71 7.05 2.07
C MET A 63 3.32 8.27 2.75
N ALA A 64 2.99 9.46 2.24
CA ALA A 64 3.39 10.73 2.81
C ALA A 64 2.50 11.17 3.98
N GLY A 65 1.54 10.36 4.46
CA GLY A 65 0.68 10.67 5.60
C GLY A 65 -0.70 11.23 5.24
N GLY A 66 -0.98 11.37 3.94
CA GLY A 66 -2.29 11.76 3.44
C GLY A 66 -3.40 10.74 3.74
N PRO A 67 -4.65 11.05 3.39
CA PRO A 67 -5.73 10.08 3.46
C PRO A 67 -5.53 8.99 2.39
N PRO A 68 -5.77 7.71 2.71
CA PRO A 68 -5.87 6.68 1.69
C PRO A 68 -7.05 6.97 0.77
N HIS A 69 -6.92 6.61 -0.49
CA HIS A 69 -7.98 6.75 -1.48
C HIS A 69 -9.28 6.06 -1.04
N ARG A 70 -9.17 4.90 -0.40
CA ARG A 70 -10.30 4.23 0.27
C ARG A 70 -10.09 4.11 1.77
N GLY A 71 -11.20 4.16 2.51
CA GLY A 71 -11.20 3.90 3.95
C GLY A 71 -10.94 2.44 4.32
N THR A 72 -11.25 1.49 3.43
CA THR A 72 -11.04 0.04 3.62
C THR A 72 -10.36 -0.59 2.42
N LEU A 73 -9.67 -1.71 2.62
CA LEU A 73 -8.98 -2.43 1.54
C LEU A 73 -9.93 -2.86 0.42
N LEU A 74 -9.53 -2.66 -0.83
CA LEU A 74 -10.17 -3.23 -2.01
C LEU A 74 -9.45 -4.52 -2.40
N THR A 75 -10.15 -5.65 -2.38
CA THR A 75 -9.61 -6.99 -2.67
C THR A 75 -10.20 -7.56 -3.95
N SER A 76 -9.49 -8.51 -4.57
CA SER A 76 -10.01 -9.28 -5.71
C SER A 76 -11.30 -10.02 -5.34
N GLY A 77 -12.17 -10.24 -6.33
CA GLY A 77 -13.31 -11.14 -6.18
C GLY A 77 -12.87 -12.58 -5.95
N SER A 78 -13.69 -13.36 -5.26
CA SER A 78 -13.41 -14.78 -5.00
C SER A 78 -13.57 -15.64 -6.26
N PRO A 79 -12.91 -16.81 -6.35
CA PRO A 79 -13.13 -17.74 -7.46
C PRO A 79 -14.61 -18.11 -7.65
N GLU A 80 -15.36 -18.26 -6.56
CA GLU A 80 -16.78 -18.59 -6.58
C GLU A 80 -17.62 -17.45 -7.15
N GLU A 81 -17.35 -16.20 -6.76
CA GLU A 81 -18.03 -15.02 -7.30
C GLU A 81 -17.79 -14.88 -8.80
N ILE A 82 -16.54 -15.09 -9.23
CA ILE A 82 -16.15 -15.02 -10.64
C ILE A 82 -16.84 -16.12 -11.45
N ALA A 83 -16.86 -17.35 -10.94
CA ALA A 83 -17.52 -18.47 -11.59
C ALA A 83 -19.04 -18.26 -11.70
N ALA A 84 -19.66 -17.56 -10.75
CA ALA A 84 -21.08 -17.24 -10.78
C ALA A 84 -21.43 -16.15 -11.83
N GLN A 85 -20.49 -15.28 -12.20
CA GLN A 85 -20.74 -14.13 -13.10
C GLN A 85 -19.55 -13.88 -14.06
N PRO A 86 -19.20 -14.83 -14.93
CA PRO A 86 -17.99 -14.76 -15.75
C PRO A 86 -18.04 -13.64 -16.80
N GLU A 87 -19.20 -13.39 -17.41
CA GLU A 87 -19.39 -12.32 -18.40
C GLU A 87 -19.17 -10.94 -17.78
N ARG A 88 -19.82 -10.71 -16.62
CA ARG A 88 -19.64 -9.47 -15.87
C ARG A 88 -18.20 -9.27 -15.41
N TYR A 89 -17.54 -10.32 -14.96
CA TYR A 89 -16.12 -10.27 -14.60
C TYR A 89 -15.26 -9.84 -15.80
N ASN A 90 -15.50 -10.39 -16.99
CA ASN A 90 -14.77 -10.03 -18.20
C ASN A 90 -14.97 -8.56 -18.59
N GLU A 91 -16.18 -8.01 -18.44
CA GLU A 91 -16.45 -6.58 -18.64
C GLU A 91 -15.65 -5.70 -17.68
N VAL A 92 -15.65 -6.06 -16.38
CA VAL A 92 -14.88 -5.33 -15.35
C VAL A 92 -13.39 -5.36 -15.67
N VAL A 93 -12.85 -6.53 -16.02
CA VAL A 93 -11.44 -6.70 -16.38
C VAL A 93 -11.09 -5.86 -17.61
N ALA A 94 -11.90 -5.92 -18.67
CA ALA A 94 -11.66 -5.14 -19.88
C ALA A 94 -11.67 -3.63 -19.59
N GLU A 95 -12.58 -3.17 -18.74
CA GLU A 95 -12.67 -1.75 -18.37
C GLU A 95 -11.52 -1.31 -17.45
N LEU A 96 -11.07 -2.16 -16.52
CA LEU A 96 -9.89 -1.91 -15.70
C LEU A 96 -8.61 -1.83 -16.55
N CYS A 97 -8.39 -2.78 -17.46
CA CYS A 97 -7.25 -2.74 -18.37
C CYS A 97 -7.23 -1.44 -19.17
N ARG A 98 -8.38 -1.04 -19.73
CA ARG A 98 -8.51 0.22 -20.47
C ARG A 98 -8.22 1.43 -19.58
N GLY A 99 -8.86 1.51 -18.43
CA GLY A 99 -8.71 2.64 -17.51
C GLY A 99 -7.28 2.80 -17.03
N VAL A 100 -6.64 1.71 -16.63
CA VAL A 100 -5.22 1.71 -16.22
C VAL A 100 -4.33 2.16 -17.38
N ALA A 101 -4.53 1.63 -18.59
CA ALA A 101 -3.71 2.02 -19.74
C ALA A 101 -3.87 3.50 -20.12
N LEU A 102 -5.09 4.04 -20.10
CA LEU A 102 -5.34 5.45 -20.41
C LEU A 102 -4.65 6.41 -19.42
N VAL A 103 -4.65 6.07 -18.14
CA VAL A 103 -4.24 7.01 -17.08
C VAL A 103 -2.77 6.92 -16.73
N THR A 104 -2.12 5.82 -17.13
CA THR A 104 -0.70 5.58 -16.87
C THR A 104 0.15 5.56 -18.14
N GLY A 105 -0.46 5.30 -19.30
CA GLY A 105 0.26 4.97 -20.54
C GLY A 105 0.94 3.59 -20.53
N LEU A 106 0.74 2.79 -19.47
CA LEU A 106 1.35 1.46 -19.33
C LEU A 106 0.44 0.37 -19.89
N HIS A 107 1.05 -0.74 -20.33
CA HIS A 107 0.30 -1.92 -20.77
C HIS A 107 -0.40 -2.60 -19.59
N ALA A 108 -1.67 -2.94 -19.77
CA ALA A 108 -2.47 -3.70 -18.81
C ALA A 108 -3.29 -4.79 -19.51
N GLU A 109 -3.34 -5.97 -18.91
CA GLU A 109 -4.01 -7.15 -19.47
C GLU A 109 -4.67 -8.03 -18.41
N PRO A 110 -5.64 -8.89 -18.78
CA PRO A 110 -6.19 -9.89 -17.86
C PRO A 110 -5.11 -10.79 -17.26
N ALA A 111 -5.22 -11.11 -15.97
CA ALA A 111 -4.30 -12.00 -15.27
C ALA A 111 -5.03 -13.21 -14.68
N ALA A 112 -4.49 -13.78 -13.60
CA ALA A 112 -5.19 -14.82 -12.84
C ALA A 112 -6.58 -14.34 -12.39
N PRO A 113 -7.57 -15.23 -12.19
CA PRO A 113 -8.90 -14.85 -11.73
C PRO A 113 -8.86 -13.91 -10.53
N GLY A 114 -9.57 -12.78 -10.65
CA GLY A 114 -9.61 -11.71 -9.66
C GLY A 114 -8.57 -10.62 -9.88
N TRP A 115 -7.78 -10.67 -10.97
CA TRP A 115 -6.65 -9.77 -11.18
C TRP A 115 -6.50 -9.26 -12.61
N VAL A 116 -6.03 -8.02 -12.72
CA VAL A 116 -5.52 -7.37 -13.94
C VAL A 116 -4.03 -7.10 -13.75
N ARG A 117 -3.19 -7.46 -14.72
CA ARG A 117 -1.75 -7.25 -14.68
C ARG A 117 -1.38 -5.96 -15.39
N MET A 118 -0.62 -5.10 -14.72
CA MET A 118 0.02 -3.92 -15.28
C MET A 118 1.53 -4.15 -15.40
N TYR A 119 2.12 -3.73 -16.52
CA TYR A 119 3.56 -3.83 -16.78
C TYR A 119 4.24 -2.49 -16.51
N CYS A 120 5.13 -2.46 -15.52
CA CYS A 120 5.92 -1.28 -15.20
C CYS A 120 7.21 -1.25 -16.02
N THR A 121 7.80 -0.06 -16.16
CA THR A 121 9.05 0.13 -16.91
C THR A 121 10.28 -0.38 -16.17
N SER A 122 10.18 -0.57 -14.85
CA SER A 122 11.25 -1.12 -14.02
C SER A 122 10.70 -1.85 -12.79
N ALA A 123 11.54 -2.70 -12.19
CA ALA A 123 11.20 -3.37 -10.93
C ALA A 123 11.11 -2.38 -9.77
N GLY A 124 11.87 -1.27 -9.85
CA GLY A 124 11.76 -0.15 -8.91
C GLY A 124 10.37 0.48 -8.95
N MET A 125 9.87 0.78 -10.14
CA MET A 125 8.51 1.31 -10.31
C MET A 125 7.46 0.34 -9.78
N ALA A 126 7.50 -0.93 -10.21
CA ALA A 126 6.53 -1.93 -9.77
C ALA A 126 6.55 -2.13 -8.24
N GLY A 127 7.73 -2.21 -7.62
CA GLY A 127 7.85 -2.36 -6.18
C GLY A 127 7.40 -1.13 -5.40
N TRP A 128 7.64 0.07 -5.93
CA TRP A 128 7.22 1.30 -5.29
C TRP A 128 5.70 1.50 -5.39
N LEU A 129 5.13 1.29 -6.59
CA LEU A 129 3.68 1.35 -6.82
C LEU A 129 2.93 0.32 -5.97
N ALA A 130 3.48 -0.88 -5.76
CA ALA A 130 2.87 -1.88 -4.87
C ALA A 130 2.69 -1.35 -3.45
N ARG A 131 3.74 -0.73 -2.89
CA ARG A 131 3.68 -0.10 -1.55
C ARG A 131 2.68 1.03 -1.54
N ALA A 132 2.75 1.93 -2.52
CA ALA A 132 1.88 3.09 -2.60
C ALA A 132 0.40 2.69 -2.73
N LEU A 133 0.06 1.78 -3.64
CA LEU A 133 -1.32 1.31 -3.87
C LEU A 133 -1.90 0.62 -2.64
N VAL A 134 -1.12 -0.23 -1.97
CA VAL A 134 -1.53 -0.88 -0.74
C VAL A 134 -1.82 0.15 0.36
N MET A 135 -0.98 1.18 0.48
CA MET A 135 -1.22 2.29 1.42
C MET A 135 -2.44 3.13 1.05
N GLU A 136 -2.82 3.19 -0.23
CA GLU A 136 -4.08 3.78 -0.71
C GLU A 136 -5.30 2.84 -0.54
N ASN A 137 -5.11 1.69 0.13
CA ASN A 137 -6.09 0.63 0.36
C ASN A 137 -6.60 -0.04 -0.93
N ILE A 138 -5.71 -0.22 -1.91
CA ILE A 138 -5.92 -1.07 -3.08
C ILE A 138 -4.96 -2.26 -3.01
N SER A 139 -5.50 -3.49 -3.01
CA SER A 139 -4.65 -4.68 -3.01
C SER A 139 -3.76 -4.68 -4.26
N ALA A 140 -2.48 -5.00 -4.11
CA ALA A 140 -1.56 -5.11 -5.23
C ALA A 140 -0.59 -6.27 -5.00
N ARG A 141 -0.35 -7.09 -6.03
CA ARG A 141 0.65 -8.17 -5.96
C ARG A 141 1.82 -7.83 -6.86
N PHE A 142 2.99 -7.71 -6.26
CA PHE A 142 4.22 -7.39 -6.97
C PHE A 142 5.00 -8.65 -7.35
N LYS A 143 5.44 -8.71 -8.62
CA LYS A 143 6.39 -9.73 -9.10
C LYS A 143 7.28 -9.15 -10.20
N GLY A 144 8.53 -8.86 -9.89
CA GLY A 144 9.52 -8.40 -10.87
C GLY A 144 9.12 -7.07 -11.51
N LEU A 145 8.69 -7.08 -12.77
CA LEU A 145 8.26 -5.88 -13.51
C LEU A 145 6.74 -5.68 -13.51
N THR A 146 5.99 -6.61 -12.93
CA THR A 146 4.52 -6.65 -13.04
C THR A 146 3.85 -6.36 -11.71
N LEU A 147 2.71 -5.70 -11.80
CA LEU A 147 1.81 -5.45 -10.68
C LEU A 147 0.41 -5.98 -11.00
N ASP A 148 -0.09 -6.91 -10.22
CA ASP A 148 -1.47 -7.38 -10.37
C ASP A 148 -2.39 -6.53 -9.46
N LEU A 149 -3.39 -5.90 -10.07
CA LEU A 149 -4.43 -5.06 -9.47
C LEU A 149 -5.74 -5.84 -9.33
N PRO A 150 -6.62 -5.50 -8.36
CA PRO A 150 -7.74 -6.35 -8.01
C PRO A 150 -8.92 -6.10 -8.97
N ALA A 151 -9.63 -7.17 -9.29
CA ALA A 151 -10.84 -7.16 -10.10
C ALA A 151 -11.87 -8.12 -9.49
N GLY A 152 -13.16 -7.83 -9.69
CA GLY A 152 -14.24 -8.72 -9.26
C GLY A 152 -15.54 -8.40 -9.99
N PRO A 153 -16.44 -9.38 -10.22
CA PRO A 153 -17.67 -9.15 -10.97
C PRO A 153 -18.59 -8.12 -10.31
N ALA A 154 -18.52 -7.98 -8.98
CA ALA A 154 -19.30 -7.01 -8.22
C ALA A 154 -18.81 -5.55 -8.38
N TYR A 155 -17.68 -5.31 -9.07
CA TYR A 155 -17.11 -3.98 -9.16
C TYR A 155 -17.99 -3.06 -10.01
N GLY A 156 -18.44 -1.96 -9.41
CA GLY A 156 -19.19 -0.90 -10.07
C GLY A 156 -18.27 0.16 -10.69
N LEU A 157 -18.73 0.78 -11.77
CA LEU A 157 -17.98 1.79 -12.52
C LEU A 157 -17.65 3.02 -11.65
N GLU A 158 -18.64 3.58 -10.96
CA GLU A 158 -18.49 4.77 -10.10
C GLU A 158 -17.82 4.48 -8.75
N LYS A 159 -17.58 3.20 -8.43
CA LYS A 159 -17.05 2.75 -7.15
C LYS A 159 -15.74 2.01 -7.34
N GLU A 160 -15.75 0.68 -7.34
CA GLU A 160 -14.54 -0.14 -7.26
C GLU A 160 -13.63 0.04 -8.48
N ILE A 161 -14.18 0.10 -9.70
CA ILE A 161 -13.38 0.34 -10.91
C ILE A 161 -12.69 1.70 -10.84
N LYS A 162 -13.46 2.76 -10.56
CA LYS A 162 -12.93 4.11 -10.38
C LYS A 162 -11.87 4.17 -9.28
N ASN A 163 -12.05 3.44 -8.18
CA ASN A 163 -11.09 3.42 -7.09
C ASN A 163 -9.74 2.82 -7.51
N VAL A 164 -9.76 1.69 -8.24
CA VAL A 164 -8.52 1.09 -8.77
C VAL A 164 -7.84 2.02 -9.76
N VAL A 165 -8.59 2.56 -10.73
CA VAL A 165 -8.03 3.44 -11.78
C VAL A 165 -7.47 4.73 -11.18
N THR A 166 -8.20 5.38 -10.26
CA THR A 166 -7.79 6.66 -9.65
C THR A 166 -6.57 6.48 -8.75
N ALA A 167 -6.51 5.43 -7.93
CA ALA A 167 -5.34 5.17 -7.09
C ALA A 167 -4.11 4.81 -7.93
N THR A 168 -4.30 4.09 -9.04
CA THR A 168 -3.22 3.75 -9.98
C THR A 168 -2.71 5.01 -10.70
N ALA A 169 -3.61 5.89 -11.13
CA ALA A 169 -3.25 7.19 -11.69
C ALA A 169 -2.49 8.06 -10.68
N LYS A 170 -3.00 8.19 -9.46
CA LYS A 170 -2.37 8.95 -8.37
C LYS A 170 -0.96 8.48 -8.12
N THR A 171 -0.77 7.18 -7.88
CA THR A 171 0.55 6.63 -7.55
C THR A 171 1.51 6.73 -8.73
N THR A 172 1.05 6.46 -9.95
CA THR A 172 1.87 6.64 -11.16
C THR A 172 2.26 8.10 -11.39
N HIS A 173 1.35 9.05 -11.14
CA HIS A 173 1.64 10.48 -11.22
C HIS A 173 2.73 10.91 -10.23
N TYR A 174 2.73 10.41 -8.99
CA TYR A 174 3.82 10.68 -8.05
C TYR A 174 5.15 10.08 -8.52
N TRP A 175 5.14 8.85 -9.04
CA TRP A 175 6.36 8.23 -9.56
C TRP A 175 6.94 8.98 -10.77
N LEU A 176 6.12 9.28 -11.78
CA LEU A 176 6.58 9.89 -13.03
C LEU A 176 6.73 11.42 -12.95
N GLY A 177 5.96 12.08 -12.09
CA GLY A 177 5.87 13.55 -12.05
C GLY A 177 6.51 14.22 -10.84
N HIS A 178 6.80 13.47 -9.76
CA HIS A 178 7.32 14.02 -8.50
C HIS A 178 8.60 13.33 -8.00
N MET A 179 9.24 12.55 -8.87
CA MET A 179 10.52 11.91 -8.59
C MET A 179 11.44 12.07 -9.80
N SER A 180 12.70 12.41 -9.51
CA SER A 180 13.78 12.44 -10.49
C SER A 180 14.24 11.03 -10.89
N ASP A 181 14.94 10.92 -12.03
CA ASP A 181 15.58 9.67 -12.44
C ASP A 181 16.60 9.21 -11.39
N GLU A 182 17.34 10.14 -10.77
CA GLU A 182 18.24 9.84 -9.66
C GLU A 182 17.50 9.25 -8.45
N GLN A 183 16.29 9.74 -8.15
CA GLN A 183 15.46 9.14 -7.12
C GLN A 183 15.00 7.73 -7.50
N HIS A 184 14.58 7.51 -8.76
CA HIS A 184 14.19 6.17 -9.21
C HIS A 184 15.32 5.16 -9.01
N ASP A 185 16.55 5.55 -9.36
CA ASP A 185 17.76 4.74 -9.18
C ASP A 185 18.10 4.50 -7.70
N ALA A 186 17.92 5.52 -6.85
CA ALA A 186 18.10 5.41 -5.41
C ALA A 186 17.08 4.41 -4.80
N ILE A 187 15.81 4.49 -5.21
CA ILE A 187 14.76 3.56 -4.78
C ILE A 187 15.06 2.14 -5.26
N ALA A 188 15.45 1.96 -6.52
CA ALA A 188 15.81 0.64 -7.04
C ALA A 188 17.01 0.03 -6.29
N SER A 189 18.01 0.86 -5.97
CA SER A 189 19.17 0.45 -5.17
C SER A 189 18.78 0.09 -3.74
N LEU A 190 17.90 0.87 -3.11
CA LEU A 190 17.35 0.59 -1.79
C LEU A 190 16.58 -0.73 -1.77
N PHE A 191 15.74 -1.02 -2.78
CA PHE A 191 15.04 -2.30 -2.87
C PHE A 191 16.01 -3.48 -2.96
N ARG A 192 17.09 -3.37 -3.73
CA ARG A 192 18.14 -4.41 -3.76
C ARG A 192 18.83 -4.61 -2.41
N VAL A 193 19.01 -3.55 -1.63
CA VAL A 193 19.57 -3.65 -0.28
C VAL A 193 18.59 -4.37 0.65
N MET A 194 17.34 -3.91 0.69
CA MET A 194 16.31 -4.49 1.56
C MET A 194 16.03 -5.95 1.22
N GLU A 195 15.98 -6.32 -0.06
CA GLU A 195 15.73 -7.70 -0.50
C GLU A 195 16.83 -8.67 -0.03
N ARG A 196 18.09 -8.20 0.12
CA ARG A 196 19.17 -9.01 0.70
C ARG A 196 19.05 -9.19 2.21
N GLU A 197 18.37 -8.28 2.90
CA GLU A 197 18.15 -8.36 4.35
C GLU A 197 16.93 -9.22 4.69
N SER A 198 15.85 -9.04 3.93
CA SER A 198 14.59 -9.77 4.05
C SER A 198 13.82 -9.62 2.75
N PRO A 199 13.19 -10.68 2.21
CA PRO A 199 12.31 -10.54 1.07
C PRO A 199 11.14 -9.59 1.39
N LEU A 200 10.55 -8.99 0.36
CA LEU A 200 9.33 -8.17 0.54
C LEU A 200 8.20 -9.03 1.11
N ILE A 201 7.74 -8.66 2.31
CA ILE A 201 6.60 -9.31 2.96
C ILE A 201 5.30 -8.80 2.31
N GLN A 202 4.55 -9.71 1.66
CA GLN A 202 3.30 -9.47 0.93
C GLN A 202 2.17 -10.38 1.45
N PRO A 203 0.88 -10.00 1.32
CA PRO A 203 -0.24 -10.80 1.82
C PRO A 203 -0.43 -12.10 1.03
N GLU A 204 -0.62 -13.19 1.76
CA GLU A 204 -1.05 -14.49 1.21
C GLU A 204 -2.54 -14.74 1.52
N PRO A 205 -3.40 -15.04 0.53
CA PRO A 205 -4.87 -15.01 0.68
C PRO A 205 -5.47 -15.88 1.79
N ALA A 206 -4.75 -16.87 2.30
CA ALA A 206 -5.20 -17.84 3.28
C ALA A 206 -4.42 -17.81 4.61
N ALA A 207 -3.49 -16.87 4.77
CA ALA A 207 -2.68 -16.81 5.98
C ALA A 207 -3.54 -16.35 7.18
N MET A 208 -3.58 -17.18 8.22
CA MET A 208 -4.16 -16.87 9.53
C MET A 208 -3.17 -17.38 10.57
N ASP A 209 -2.77 -16.53 11.51
CA ASP A 209 -1.78 -16.91 12.52
C ASP A 209 -2.09 -16.23 13.87
N PRO A 210 -2.98 -16.84 14.67
CA PRO A 210 -3.28 -16.35 16.01
C PRO A 210 -2.07 -16.37 16.95
N GLU A 211 -1.10 -17.26 16.73
CA GLU A 211 0.12 -17.34 17.54
C GLU A 211 1.04 -16.15 17.25
N LEU A 212 1.19 -15.77 15.98
CA LEU A 212 1.89 -14.56 15.58
C LEU A 212 1.25 -13.31 16.18
N ALA A 213 -0.08 -13.21 16.13
CA ALA A 213 -0.82 -12.12 16.75
C ALA A 213 -0.46 -12.03 18.24
N LYS A 214 -0.64 -13.13 18.98
CA LYS A 214 -0.31 -13.21 20.41
C LYS A 214 1.15 -12.85 20.70
N ALA A 215 2.10 -13.33 19.90
CA ALA A 215 3.52 -13.03 20.09
C ALA A 215 3.83 -11.53 19.94
N ILE A 216 3.15 -10.85 19.02
CA ILE A 216 3.24 -9.40 18.85
C ILE A 216 2.62 -8.67 20.04
N GLU A 217 1.44 -9.08 20.49
CA GLU A 217 0.79 -8.49 21.68
C GLU A 217 1.69 -8.65 22.91
N ASP A 218 2.22 -9.86 23.14
CA ASP A 218 3.08 -10.17 24.27
C ASP A 218 4.40 -9.38 24.23
N SER A 219 4.87 -8.97 23.05
CA SER A 219 6.12 -8.23 22.88
C SER A 219 5.94 -6.71 22.86
N THR A 220 4.79 -6.22 22.42
CA THR A 220 4.56 -4.78 22.15
C THR A 220 3.47 -4.18 23.03
N GLY A 221 2.48 -4.96 23.44
CA GLY A 221 1.25 -4.48 24.07
C GLY A 221 0.23 -3.90 23.09
N LEU A 222 0.52 -3.87 21.78
CA LEU A 222 -0.47 -3.49 20.76
C LEU A 222 -1.45 -4.64 20.58
N LEU A 223 -2.75 -4.35 20.55
CA LEU A 223 -3.77 -5.34 20.19
C LEU A 223 -3.54 -5.76 18.73
N ALA A 224 -3.39 -7.06 18.52
CA ALA A 224 -3.12 -7.66 17.22
C ALA A 224 -4.22 -8.66 16.86
N THR A 225 -4.82 -8.53 15.67
CA THR A 225 -5.93 -9.40 15.25
C THR A 225 -5.70 -9.89 13.83
N SER A 226 -5.84 -11.20 13.61
CA SER A 226 -5.80 -11.76 12.26
C SER A 226 -7.10 -11.47 11.52
N HIS A 227 -6.98 -10.94 10.31
CA HIS A 227 -8.08 -10.63 9.39
C HIS A 227 -7.98 -11.49 8.13
N GLY A 228 -9.10 -11.62 7.42
CA GLY A 228 -9.13 -12.30 6.14
C GLY A 228 -8.15 -11.72 5.11
N ALA A 229 -7.84 -12.52 4.09
CA ALA A 229 -6.90 -12.18 3.01
C ALA A 229 -5.44 -11.97 3.44
N GLY A 230 -5.02 -12.55 4.57
CA GLY A 230 -3.62 -12.60 4.98
C GLY A 230 -3.11 -11.34 5.67
N TRP A 231 -3.98 -10.60 6.36
CA TRP A 231 -3.60 -9.35 7.05
C TRP A 231 -3.72 -9.49 8.56
N LEU A 232 -2.75 -8.94 9.29
CA LEU A 232 -2.81 -8.73 10.73
C LEU A 232 -3.04 -7.25 11.00
N SER A 233 -4.05 -6.88 11.79
CA SER A 233 -4.24 -5.51 12.27
C SER A 233 -3.46 -5.27 13.55
N LEU A 234 -3.01 -4.03 13.74
CA LEU A 234 -2.29 -3.53 14.91
C LEU A 234 -2.94 -2.21 15.34
N GLU A 235 -3.58 -2.18 16.51
CA GLU A 235 -4.19 -0.95 17.02
C GLU A 235 -3.13 0.02 17.54
N CYS A 236 -3.00 1.18 16.91
CA CYS A 236 -2.00 2.19 17.27
C CYS A 236 -2.54 3.33 18.14
N GLY A 237 -3.83 3.30 18.49
CA GLY A 237 -4.49 4.28 19.36
C GLY A 237 -4.89 5.59 18.67
N ASP A 238 -4.03 6.16 17.84
CA ASP A 238 -4.34 7.35 17.04
C ASP A 238 -3.78 7.29 15.61
N ILE A 239 -4.23 8.22 14.75
CA ILE A 239 -3.85 8.25 13.34
C ILE A 239 -2.37 8.59 13.15
N ARG A 240 -1.79 9.43 14.01
CA ARG A 240 -0.38 9.83 13.89
C ARG A 240 0.52 8.62 14.15
N ALA A 241 0.24 7.87 15.19
CA ALA A 241 0.94 6.63 15.52
C ALA A 241 0.75 5.58 14.42
N ALA A 242 -0.48 5.42 13.89
CA ALA A 242 -0.74 4.51 12.79
C ALA A 242 0.06 4.86 11.53
N VAL A 243 0.09 6.14 11.13
CA VAL A 243 0.87 6.61 9.98
C VAL A 243 2.36 6.36 10.18
N TRP A 244 2.87 6.64 11.39
CA TRP A 244 4.27 6.42 11.72
C TRP A 244 4.64 4.92 11.66
N MET A 245 3.85 4.06 12.29
CA MET A 245 4.06 2.61 12.29
C MET A 245 4.01 2.03 10.88
N MET A 246 3.01 2.43 10.09
CA MET A 246 2.85 2.01 8.70
C MET A 246 4.09 2.36 7.86
N ARG A 247 4.65 3.58 8.00
CA ARG A 247 5.86 4.01 7.29
C ARG A 247 7.10 3.21 7.70
N MET A 248 7.27 2.92 8.98
CA MET A 248 8.40 2.13 9.46
C MET A 248 8.36 0.69 8.97
N LEU A 249 7.17 0.10 8.87
CA LEU A 249 7.01 -1.23 8.28
C LEU A 249 7.38 -1.22 6.78
N VAL A 250 6.95 -0.21 6.03
CA VAL A 250 7.32 -0.05 4.61
C VAL A 250 8.83 0.14 4.43
N ALA A 251 9.47 0.94 5.28
CA ALA A 251 10.93 1.11 5.33
C ALA A 251 11.69 -0.15 5.79
N SER A 252 10.96 -1.12 6.37
CA SER A 252 11.47 -2.44 6.79
C SER A 252 11.13 -3.55 5.79
N ASN A 253 10.80 -3.19 4.55
CA ASN A 253 10.44 -4.12 3.48
C ASN A 253 9.15 -4.93 3.73
N VAL A 254 8.19 -4.34 4.44
CA VAL A 254 6.87 -4.93 4.71
C VAL A 254 5.79 -4.09 4.03
N LEU A 255 4.94 -4.71 3.20
CA LEU A 255 3.75 -3.99 2.74
C LEU A 255 2.90 -3.63 3.96
N ALA A 256 2.43 -2.39 4.05
CA ALA A 256 1.58 -1.96 5.15
C ALA A 256 0.54 -0.96 4.67
N ARG A 257 -0.60 -0.95 5.32
CA ARG A 257 -1.71 -0.04 5.06
C ARG A 257 -2.37 0.36 6.37
N ARG A 258 -3.35 1.27 6.32
CA ARG A 258 -4.12 1.66 7.51
C ARG A 258 -5.61 1.78 7.24
N GLU A 259 -6.40 1.50 8.26
CA GLU A 259 -7.82 1.87 8.33
C GLU A 259 -8.04 2.57 9.67
N GLY A 260 -8.36 3.87 9.64
CA GLY A 260 -8.44 4.68 10.86
C GLY A 260 -7.12 4.68 11.64
N THR A 261 -7.16 4.18 12.88
CA THR A 261 -6.06 4.07 13.85
C THR A 261 -5.33 2.73 13.80
N ALA A 262 -5.78 1.79 12.98
CA ALA A 262 -5.20 0.46 12.86
C ALA A 262 -4.25 0.39 11.66
N VAL A 263 -3.09 -0.24 11.86
CA VAL A 263 -2.16 -0.59 10.78
C VAL A 263 -2.34 -2.06 10.43
N TYR A 264 -2.38 -2.38 9.14
CA TYR A 264 -2.47 -3.74 8.66
C TYR A 264 -1.16 -4.12 7.96
N ALA A 265 -0.62 -5.28 8.33
CA ALA A 265 0.58 -5.84 7.74
C ALA A 265 0.36 -7.33 7.37
N PRO A 266 1.01 -7.86 6.33
CA PRO A 266 0.83 -9.24 5.91
C PRO A 266 1.27 -10.24 6.96
N ILE A 267 0.45 -11.26 7.20
CA ILE A 267 0.81 -12.42 8.01
C ILE A 267 1.88 -13.20 7.25
N SER A 268 3.08 -13.21 7.80
CA SER A 268 4.24 -13.87 7.20
C SER A 268 5.34 -14.10 8.25
N GLU A 269 6.23 -15.03 7.94
CA GLU A 269 7.44 -15.23 8.74
C GLU A 269 8.26 -13.92 8.81
N GLY A 270 8.74 -13.58 10.00
CA GLY A 270 9.52 -12.36 10.22
C GLY A 270 8.69 -11.09 10.42
N LEU A 271 7.36 -11.13 10.29
CA LEU A 271 6.50 -9.97 10.60
C LEU A 271 6.70 -9.51 12.05
N ALA A 272 6.65 -10.42 13.02
CA ALA A 272 6.79 -10.07 14.45
C ALA A 272 8.06 -9.28 14.73
N ARG A 273 9.20 -9.68 14.15
CA ARG A 273 10.47 -8.98 14.30
C ARG A 273 10.39 -7.54 13.80
N ASN A 274 9.78 -7.31 12.64
CA ASN A 274 9.63 -5.96 12.07
C ASN A 274 8.66 -5.10 12.89
N VAL A 275 7.55 -5.67 13.35
CA VAL A 275 6.58 -4.97 14.21
C VAL A 275 7.20 -4.60 15.56
N VAL A 276 7.89 -5.53 16.22
CA VAL A 276 8.57 -5.26 17.50
C VAL A 276 9.66 -4.20 17.34
N ARG A 277 10.42 -4.25 16.23
CA ARG A 277 11.44 -3.24 15.93
C ARG A 277 10.81 -1.86 15.74
N ALA A 278 9.79 -1.74 14.90
CA ALA A 278 9.08 -0.48 14.66
C ALA A 278 8.46 0.06 15.96
N HIS A 279 7.79 -0.79 16.74
CA HIS A 279 7.19 -0.42 18.02
C HIS A 279 8.23 0.11 19.01
N ARG A 280 9.36 -0.58 19.18
CA ARG A 280 10.44 -0.13 20.09
C ARG A 280 10.93 1.28 19.73
N LEU A 281 11.08 1.56 18.43
CA LEU A 281 11.48 2.87 17.94
C LEU A 281 10.37 3.91 18.15
N ALA A 282 9.09 3.55 17.97
CA ALA A 282 7.96 4.43 18.26
C ALA A 282 7.94 4.86 19.73
N VAL A 283 8.17 3.91 20.65
CA VAL A 283 8.26 4.18 22.10
C VAL A 283 9.43 5.09 22.41
N ALA A 284 10.61 4.83 21.86
CA ALA A 284 11.80 5.66 22.06
C ALA A 284 11.62 7.11 21.57
N ARG A 285 10.73 7.33 20.59
CA ARG A 285 10.39 8.64 20.03
C ARG A 285 9.16 9.30 20.68
N GLY A 286 8.54 8.65 21.66
CA GLY A 286 7.32 9.14 22.30
C GLY A 286 6.10 9.18 21.37
N ILE A 287 6.10 8.35 20.32
CA ILE A 287 4.97 8.21 19.38
C ILE A 287 3.93 7.22 19.92
N LEU A 288 4.40 6.12 20.53
CA LEU A 288 3.56 5.13 21.20
C LEU A 288 3.92 5.06 22.69
N PRO A 289 2.97 4.73 23.57
CA PRO A 289 3.26 4.53 24.97
C PRO A 289 4.15 3.30 25.16
N ALA A 290 5.05 3.34 26.14
CA ALA A 290 5.75 2.14 26.59
C ALA A 290 4.73 1.13 27.14
N ARG A 291 5.02 -0.16 27.01
CA ARG A 291 4.21 -1.22 27.62
C ARG A 291 4.09 -0.94 29.11
N VAL A 292 2.87 -0.74 29.60
CA VAL A 292 2.58 -0.79 31.03
C VAL A 292 2.60 -2.26 31.39
N ASN A 293 3.64 -2.72 32.08
CA ASN A 293 3.64 -4.09 32.61
C ASN A 293 2.42 -4.19 33.54
N ALA A 294 1.46 -5.05 33.19
CA ALA A 294 0.45 -5.48 34.14
C ALA A 294 1.20 -6.20 35.28
N THR A 295 1.23 -5.56 36.44
CA THR A 295 1.69 -6.14 37.70
C THR A 295 0.83 -7.33 38.10
#